data_AF-A0A7C1XQR4-F1
#
_entry.id   AF-A0A7C1XQR4-F1
#
_cell.length_a   1.000
_cell.length_b   1.000
_cell.length_c   1.000
_cell.angle_alpha   90.00
_cell.angle_beta   90.00
_cell.angle_gamma   90.00
#
_symmetry.space_group_name_H-M   'P 1'
#
loop_
_entity.id
_entity.type
_entity.pdbx_description
1 polymer ?
#
loop_
_entity_poly.entity_id
_entity_poly.type
_entity_poly.pdbx_seq_one_letter_code
_entity_poly.pdbx_strand_id
1 'polypeptide(L)'
;MKTAVNKSLLAIAISGVLFAPAVNATNGYFGHGYSTKEKGLAGAGTAYSQDAMAAATNPAGMAFVGQRLDVGAALFSPSPRGYNITGSNPVPPGAMTVFDGSTTPPTCNFPHPQNPQACAPPLSFVPGSVESNNDFFLIPHVAFNWQLSNDSALGVAVYGNGGMNTE
;
A
#
# COMPACT_ATOMS: atom_id res chain seq x y z
N MET A 1 -40.77 -4.09 -19.46
CA MET A 1 -40.72 -3.07 -18.39
C MET A 1 -39.69 -2.03 -18.79
N LYS A 2 -40.09 -0.76 -18.96
CA LYS A 2 -39.16 0.33 -19.29
C LYS A 2 -38.58 0.86 -17.98
N THR A 3 -37.33 0.56 -17.69
CA THR A 3 -36.62 1.11 -16.52
C THR A 3 -36.37 2.59 -16.78
N ALA A 4 -37.26 3.46 -16.29
CA ALA A 4 -37.05 4.90 -16.34
C ALA A 4 -36.04 5.26 -15.24
N VAL A 5 -34.81 5.56 -15.62
CA VAL A 5 -33.79 6.03 -14.67
C VAL A 5 -34.26 7.39 -14.12
N ASN A 6 -34.36 7.49 -12.79
CA ASN A 6 -34.77 8.73 -12.12
C ASN A 6 -33.74 9.83 -12.40
N LYS A 7 -34.19 10.96 -12.94
CA LYS A 7 -33.34 12.10 -13.33
C LYS A 7 -32.49 12.62 -12.16
N SER A 8 -32.98 12.50 -10.93
CA SER A 8 -32.25 12.83 -9.70
C SER A 8 -31.08 11.87 -9.42
N LEU A 9 -31.27 10.57 -9.63
CA LEU A 9 -30.20 9.56 -9.51
C LEU A 9 -29.11 9.78 -10.56
N LEU A 10 -29.52 10.12 -11.79
CA LEU A 10 -28.58 10.47 -12.85
C LEU A 10 -27.79 11.75 -12.53
N ALA A 11 -28.46 12.78 -12.00
CA ALA A 11 -27.81 14.03 -11.60
C ALA A 11 -26.81 13.82 -10.45
N ILE A 12 -27.14 12.98 -9.46
CA ILE A 12 -26.23 12.64 -8.36
C ILE A 12 -25.01 11.88 -8.89
N ALA A 13 -25.20 10.90 -9.79
CA ALA A 13 -24.10 10.17 -10.39
C ALA A 13 -23.17 11.08 -11.21
N ILE A 14 -23.73 12.00 -12.01
CA ILE A 14 -22.95 12.95 -12.81
C ILE A 14 -22.19 13.93 -11.91
N SER A 15 -22.83 14.51 -10.89
CA SER A 15 -22.15 15.40 -9.94
C SER A 15 -21.06 14.68 -9.14
N GLY A 16 -21.29 13.42 -8.76
CA GLY A 16 -20.27 12.60 -8.09
C GLY A 16 -19.01 12.40 -8.93
N VAL A 17 -19.17 12.18 -10.25
CA VAL A 17 -18.04 12.01 -11.17
C VAL A 17 -17.31 13.34 -11.43
N LEU A 18 -18.04 14.44 -11.59
CA LEU A 18 -17.46 15.75 -11.91
C LEU A 18 -16.73 16.40 -10.72
N PHE A 19 -17.13 16.08 -9.49
CA PHE A 19 -16.59 16.70 -8.28
C PHE A 19 -15.84 15.73 -7.35
N ALA A 20 -15.59 14.48 -7.76
CA ALA A 20 -14.72 13.60 -7.00
C ALA A 20 -13.29 14.17 -7.02
N PRO A 21 -12.73 14.59 -5.88
CA PRO A 21 -11.31 14.94 -5.83
C PRO A 21 -10.50 13.69 -6.17
N ALA A 22 -9.45 13.84 -6.97
CA ALA A 22 -8.46 12.79 -7.17
C ALA A 22 -7.74 12.54 -5.83
N VAL A 23 -8.28 11.63 -5.02
CA VAL A 23 -7.60 11.15 -3.81
C VAL A 23 -6.51 10.19 -4.27
N ASN A 24 -5.30 10.72 -4.36
CA ASN A 24 -4.10 9.98 -4.73
C ASN A 24 -3.58 9.24 -3.49
N ALA A 25 -4.33 8.24 -3.04
CA ALA A 25 -3.89 7.30 -2.03
C ALA A 25 -3.48 6.01 -2.74
N THR A 26 -2.18 5.77 -2.85
CA THR A 26 -1.70 4.42 -3.18
C THR A 26 -2.07 3.51 -2.02
N ASN A 27 -2.54 2.31 -2.31
CA ASN A 27 -2.78 1.31 -1.27
C ASN A 27 -1.47 1.01 -0.56
N GLY A 28 -1.54 0.65 0.72
CA GLY A 28 -0.38 0.15 1.44
C GLY A 28 0.13 -1.16 0.83
N TYR A 29 0.94 -1.89 1.59
CA TYR A 29 1.52 -3.16 1.12
C TYR A 29 0.48 -4.19 0.65
N PHE A 30 -0.74 -4.17 1.20
CA PHE A 30 -1.83 -5.05 0.79
C PHE A 30 -2.68 -4.43 -0.33
N GLY A 31 -2.99 -5.24 -1.34
CA GLY A 31 -3.85 -4.84 -2.45
C GLY A 31 -5.31 -4.66 -2.01
N HIS A 32 -6.01 -3.72 -2.64
CA HIS A 32 -7.46 -3.52 -2.51
C HIS A 32 -8.28 -4.55 -3.30
N GLY A 33 -7.73 -5.74 -3.53
CA GLY A 33 -8.26 -6.74 -4.46
C GLY A 33 -7.14 -7.39 -5.25
N TYR A 34 -7.26 -8.70 -5.47
CA TYR A 34 -6.17 -9.53 -5.98
C TYR A 34 -6.40 -10.08 -7.39
N SER A 35 -7.61 -9.90 -7.93
CA SER A 35 -7.92 -10.19 -9.34
C SER A 35 -8.06 -8.92 -10.17
N THR A 36 -8.10 -9.10 -11.50
CA THR A 36 -8.42 -8.01 -12.44
C THR A 36 -9.82 -7.45 -12.22
N LYS A 37 -10.83 -8.28 -11.87
CA LYS A 37 -12.20 -7.81 -11.61
C LYS A 37 -12.29 -7.05 -10.29
N GLU A 38 -11.69 -7.57 -9.22
CA GLU A 38 -11.72 -6.91 -7.91
C GLU A 38 -10.99 -5.56 -7.94
N LYS A 39 -9.83 -5.50 -8.62
CA LYS A 39 -9.12 -4.23 -8.84
C LYS A 39 -9.94 -3.26 -9.68
N GLY A 40 -10.62 -3.75 -10.72
CA GLY A 40 -11.55 -2.95 -11.53
C GLY A 40 -12.73 -2.39 -10.74
N LEU A 41 -13.07 -3.00 -9.60
CA LEU A 41 -14.10 -2.55 -8.67
C LEU A 41 -13.55 -1.68 -7.52
N ALA A 42 -12.26 -1.32 -7.54
CA ALA A 42 -11.61 -0.51 -6.51
C ALA A 42 -11.82 -1.05 -5.07
N GLY A 43 -11.87 -2.37 -4.91
CA GLY A 43 -12.06 -3.02 -3.59
C GLY A 43 -13.50 -3.26 -3.17
N ALA A 44 -14.49 -2.83 -3.95
CA ALA A 44 -15.88 -3.23 -3.73
C ALA A 44 -16.10 -4.75 -3.88
N GLY A 45 -15.15 -5.46 -4.48
CA GLY A 45 -15.12 -6.93 -4.59
C GLY A 45 -15.24 -7.67 -3.25
N THR A 46 -14.88 -7.02 -2.13
CA THR A 46 -15.06 -7.58 -0.78
C THR A 46 -16.53 -7.88 -0.46
N ALA A 47 -17.46 -7.08 -0.98
CA ALA A 47 -18.91 -7.28 -0.83
C ALA A 47 -19.55 -7.86 -2.10
N TYR A 48 -18.95 -7.62 -3.27
CA TYR A 48 -19.45 -8.07 -4.55
C TYR A 48 -18.41 -8.92 -5.29
N SER A 49 -18.28 -10.16 -4.85
CA SER A 49 -17.33 -11.14 -5.40
C SER A 49 -17.74 -11.62 -6.78
N GLN A 50 -16.80 -11.60 -7.74
CA GLN A 50 -17.07 -11.90 -9.17
C GLN A 50 -16.18 -13.02 -9.75
N ASP A 51 -15.25 -13.54 -8.97
CA ASP A 51 -14.30 -14.59 -9.34
C ASP A 51 -13.79 -15.36 -8.09
N ALA A 52 -13.04 -16.44 -8.33
CA ALA A 52 -12.50 -17.30 -7.27
C ALA A 52 -11.41 -16.62 -6.42
N MET A 53 -10.87 -15.46 -6.84
CA MET A 53 -9.96 -14.69 -6.00
C MET A 53 -10.66 -14.06 -4.80
N ALA A 54 -11.98 -14.11 -4.74
CA ALA A 54 -12.76 -13.77 -3.55
C ALA A 54 -12.26 -14.49 -2.29
N ALA A 55 -11.69 -15.70 -2.39
CA ALA A 55 -11.04 -16.36 -1.24
C ALA A 55 -9.90 -15.56 -0.61
N ALA A 56 -9.20 -14.72 -1.38
CA ALA A 56 -8.12 -13.86 -0.88
C ALA A 56 -8.63 -12.58 -0.19
N THR A 57 -9.83 -12.12 -0.54
CA THR A 57 -10.39 -10.84 -0.07
C THR A 57 -11.50 -11.06 0.97
N ASN A 58 -12.47 -11.93 0.67
CA ASN A 58 -13.56 -12.32 1.55
C ASN A 58 -14.05 -13.75 1.22
N PRO A 59 -13.64 -14.77 1.99
CA PRO A 59 -14.03 -16.16 1.76
C PRO A 59 -15.55 -16.41 1.70
N ALA A 60 -16.38 -15.56 2.33
CA ALA A 60 -17.84 -15.71 2.27
C ALA A 60 -18.39 -15.54 0.84
N GLY A 61 -17.70 -14.77 -0.01
CA GLY A 61 -18.08 -14.60 -1.41
C GLY A 61 -17.97 -15.88 -2.25
N MET A 62 -17.20 -16.87 -1.79
CA MET A 62 -16.93 -18.10 -2.55
C MET A 62 -18.18 -18.97 -2.76
N ALA A 63 -19.18 -18.85 -1.88
CA ALA A 63 -20.46 -19.55 -2.04
C ALA A 63 -21.26 -19.05 -3.27
N PHE A 64 -20.99 -17.84 -3.76
CA PHE A 64 -21.80 -17.17 -4.78
C PHE A 64 -21.14 -17.04 -6.15
N VAL A 65 -19.86 -17.42 -6.27
CA VAL A 65 -19.10 -17.29 -7.55
C VAL A 65 -19.10 -18.57 -8.40
N GLY A 66 -19.62 -19.69 -7.87
CA GLY A 66 -19.70 -20.98 -8.56
C GLY A 66 -18.36 -21.70 -8.70
N GLN A 67 -18.38 -22.93 -9.22
CA GLN A 67 -17.17 -23.70 -9.47
C GLN A 67 -16.40 -23.15 -10.68
N ARG A 68 -15.16 -22.71 -10.47
CA ARG A 68 -14.38 -22.01 -11.51
C ARG A 68 -12.89 -22.00 -11.22
N LEU A 69 -12.09 -21.87 -12.28
CA LEU A 69 -10.67 -21.56 -12.25
C LEU A 69 -10.49 -20.16 -12.85
N ASP A 70 -9.85 -19.25 -12.12
CA ASP A 70 -9.48 -17.93 -12.61
C ASP A 70 -7.96 -17.79 -12.56
N VAL A 71 -7.38 -17.31 -13.66
CA VAL A 71 -5.94 -17.08 -13.82
C VAL A 71 -5.75 -15.68 -14.39
N GLY A 72 -4.80 -14.94 -13.86
CA GLY A 72 -4.49 -13.61 -14.35
C GLY A 72 -3.15 -13.08 -13.89
N ALA A 73 -2.82 -11.90 -14.40
CA ALA A 73 -1.67 -11.13 -13.97
C ALA A 73 -2.03 -9.65 -14.01
N ALA A 74 -1.40 -8.86 -13.15
CA ALA A 74 -1.50 -7.40 -13.15
C ALA A 74 -0.11 -6.79 -13.27
N LEU A 75 -0.02 -5.64 -13.93
CA LEU A 75 1.17 -4.81 -13.94
C LEU A 75 0.93 -3.63 -13.00
N PHE A 76 1.80 -3.45 -12.02
CA PHE A 76 1.71 -2.39 -11.03
C PHE A 76 2.92 -1.46 -11.12
N SER A 77 2.69 -0.15 -11.12
CA SER A 77 3.72 0.88 -11.32
C SER A 77 3.74 1.91 -10.20
N PRO A 78 4.36 1.60 -9.04
CA PRO A 78 4.50 2.54 -7.93
C PRO A 78 5.74 3.44 -8.13
N SER A 79 5.76 4.20 -9.23
CA SER A 79 6.86 5.09 -9.59
C SER A 79 6.37 6.54 -9.73
N PRO A 80 7.12 7.52 -9.21
CA PRO A 80 8.37 7.38 -8.44
C PRO A 80 8.10 6.91 -6.99
N ARG A 81 9.01 6.11 -6.43
CA ARG A 81 9.06 5.85 -4.98
C ARG A 81 10.47 6.02 -4.46
N GLY A 82 10.57 6.63 -3.28
CA GLY A 82 11.82 6.90 -2.61
C GLY A 82 11.58 7.48 -1.24
N TYR A 83 12.64 7.61 -0.47
CA TYR A 83 12.62 8.36 0.79
C TYR A 83 13.83 9.27 0.88
N ASN A 84 13.65 10.41 1.54
CA ASN A 84 14.71 11.36 1.83
C ASN A 84 14.97 11.39 3.34
N ILE A 85 16.21 11.14 3.74
CA ILE A 85 16.66 11.26 5.12
C ILE A 85 17.26 12.66 5.28
N THR A 86 16.65 13.47 6.13
CA THR A 86 17.20 14.74 6.59
C THR A 86 17.62 14.61 8.05
N GLY A 87 18.78 15.14 8.42
CA GLY A 87 19.28 15.05 9.79
C GLY A 87 20.71 15.55 9.91
N SER A 88 21.31 15.30 11.08
CA SER A 88 22.74 15.51 11.31
C SER A 88 23.47 14.18 11.28
N ASN A 89 24.73 14.22 10.82
CA ASN A 89 25.56 13.02 10.73
C ASN A 89 25.75 12.39 12.12
N PRO A 90 25.70 11.05 12.24
CA PRO A 90 26.06 10.37 13.47
C PRO A 90 27.49 10.73 13.90
N VAL A 91 27.71 10.92 15.21
CA VAL A 91 29.06 11.11 15.76
C VAL A 91 29.89 9.83 15.69
N PRO A 92 31.24 9.94 15.62
CA PRO A 92 32.13 8.78 15.66
C PRO A 92 31.94 7.89 16.89
N PRO A 93 32.30 6.59 16.81
CA PRO A 93 32.29 5.69 17.97
C PRO A 93 33.08 6.28 19.15
N GLY A 94 32.46 6.34 20.34
CA GLY A 94 33.06 6.90 21.55
C GLY A 94 32.60 8.32 21.90
N ALA A 95 31.75 8.95 21.09
CA ALA A 95 31.12 10.23 21.37
C ALA A 95 29.81 10.11 22.17
N MET A 96 29.48 11.13 22.96
CA MET A 96 28.26 11.17 23.78
C MET A 96 27.12 11.85 23.01
N THR A 97 25.95 11.20 22.92
CA THR A 97 24.73 11.81 22.39
C THR A 97 23.94 12.47 23.52
N VAL A 98 23.56 13.74 23.37
CA VAL A 98 22.87 14.51 24.43
C VAL A 98 21.52 15.04 23.92
N PHE A 99 20.43 14.76 24.65
CA PHE A 99 19.13 15.41 24.48
C PHE A 99 19.15 16.76 25.20
N ASP A 100 19.66 17.82 24.57
CA ASP A 100 19.53 19.17 25.14
C ASP A 100 18.33 19.89 24.51
N GLY A 101 17.25 20.05 25.29
CA GLY A 101 16.04 20.76 24.89
C GLY A 101 16.14 22.28 24.92
N SER A 102 17.33 22.85 25.18
CA SER A 102 17.50 24.28 25.44
C SER A 102 18.13 25.10 24.29
N THR A 103 18.61 24.48 23.20
CA THR A 103 19.15 25.22 22.03
C THR A 103 18.71 24.64 20.68
N THR A 104 18.29 25.50 19.75
CA THR A 104 17.98 25.16 18.36
C THR A 104 18.88 25.96 17.40
N PRO A 105 19.81 25.33 16.66
CA PRO A 105 20.20 23.91 16.72
C PRO A 105 20.94 23.57 18.04
N PRO A 106 20.97 22.29 18.46
CA PRO A 106 21.68 21.88 19.67
C PRO A 106 23.17 22.17 19.50
N THR A 107 23.65 23.27 20.07
CA THR A 107 25.08 23.61 20.06
C THR A 107 25.73 22.90 21.23
N CYS A 108 26.74 22.07 20.93
CA CYS A 108 27.50 21.33 21.93
C CYS A 108 28.30 22.32 22.80
N ASN A 109 27.74 22.76 23.93
CA ASN A 109 28.38 23.75 24.81
C ASN A 109 28.76 23.15 26.19
N PHE A 110 29.38 21.96 26.18
CA PHE A 110 30.03 21.39 27.37
C PHE A 110 31.55 21.32 27.15
N PRO A 111 32.37 21.94 28.03
CA PRO A 111 33.82 21.84 27.94
C PRO A 111 34.26 20.48 28.49
N HIS A 112 34.45 19.47 27.62
CA HIS A 112 35.25 18.30 27.96
C HIS A 112 36.73 18.60 27.67
N PRO A 113 37.62 18.56 28.68
CA PRO A 113 39.01 19.02 28.53
C PRO A 113 39.84 18.21 27.53
N GLN A 114 39.42 16.98 27.17
CA GLN A 114 40.15 16.15 26.19
C GLN A 114 39.46 16.00 24.81
N ASN A 115 38.23 16.49 24.60
CA ASN A 115 37.55 16.34 23.29
C ASN A 115 36.39 17.36 23.09
N PRO A 116 36.69 18.60 22.66
CA PRO A 116 35.71 19.68 22.50
C PRO A 116 34.77 19.56 21.27
N GLN A 117 34.70 18.41 20.61
CA GLN A 117 34.08 18.27 19.26
C GLN A 117 33.09 17.08 19.13
N ALA A 118 32.79 16.31 20.18
CA ALA A 118 32.18 14.98 20.04
C ALA A 118 30.76 14.86 20.66
N CYS A 119 29.80 15.67 20.19
CA CYS A 119 28.39 15.47 20.53
C CYS A 119 27.51 15.61 19.28
N ALA A 120 26.52 14.72 19.14
CA ALA A 120 25.46 14.81 18.14
C ALA A 120 24.10 14.69 18.81
N PRO A 121 23.05 15.25 18.21
CA PRO A 121 21.71 15.01 18.70
C PRO A 121 21.37 13.51 18.63
N PRO A 122 20.66 13.00 19.64
CA PRO A 122 20.15 11.64 19.61
C PRO A 122 19.16 11.50 18.45
N LEU A 123 19.17 10.33 17.79
CA LEU A 123 18.48 10.06 16.51
C LEU A 123 19.11 10.76 15.30
N SER A 124 20.45 10.87 15.26
CA SER A 124 21.20 11.28 14.07
C SER A 124 21.19 10.16 13.01
N PHE A 125 20.85 10.51 11.77
CA PHE A 125 20.88 9.63 10.60
C PHE A 125 21.79 10.23 9.55
N VAL A 126 22.51 9.40 8.79
CA VAL A 126 23.28 9.87 7.63
C VAL A 126 22.29 10.43 6.60
N PRO A 127 22.34 11.75 6.28
CA PRO A 127 21.46 12.31 5.28
C PRO A 127 21.70 11.67 3.93
N GLY A 128 20.63 11.46 3.19
CA GLY A 128 20.69 10.82 1.89
C GLY A 128 19.30 10.52 1.35
N SER A 129 19.21 10.41 0.04
CA SER A 129 18.01 9.97 -0.66
C SER A 129 18.23 8.57 -1.20
N VAL A 130 17.21 7.72 -1.06
CA VAL A 130 17.14 6.44 -1.78
C VAL A 130 15.91 6.49 -2.66
N GLU A 131 16.12 6.32 -3.95
CA GLU A 131 15.07 6.13 -4.95
C GLU A 131 15.10 4.69 -5.41
N SER A 132 13.93 4.15 -5.77
CA SER A 132 13.90 2.78 -6.24
C SER A 132 14.38 2.64 -7.68
N ASN A 133 15.19 1.60 -7.91
CA ASN A 133 15.62 1.17 -9.23
C ASN A 133 14.55 0.45 -10.09
N ASN A 134 13.38 0.10 -9.55
CA ASN A 134 12.37 -0.70 -10.24
C ASN A 134 11.03 0.02 -10.36
N ASP A 135 10.55 0.29 -11.56
CA ASP A 135 9.27 1.01 -11.75
C ASP A 135 8.05 0.10 -11.84
N PHE A 136 8.21 -1.15 -12.30
CA PHE A 136 7.11 -2.05 -12.62
C PHE A 136 7.21 -3.40 -11.91
N PHE A 137 6.06 -3.88 -11.45
CA PHE A 137 5.89 -5.17 -10.78
C PHE A 137 4.85 -6.01 -11.51
N LEU A 138 5.24 -7.20 -11.92
CA LEU A 138 4.31 -8.22 -12.40
C LEU A 138 3.74 -8.99 -11.21
N ILE A 139 2.42 -9.02 -11.09
CA ILE A 139 1.69 -9.66 -10.01
C ILE A 139 0.82 -10.78 -10.59
N PRO A 140 1.32 -12.03 -10.62
CA PRO A 140 0.50 -13.16 -11.04
C PRO A 140 -0.51 -13.54 -9.96
N HIS A 141 -1.64 -14.09 -10.38
CA HIS A 141 -2.65 -14.66 -9.49
C HIS A 141 -3.38 -15.82 -10.17
N VAL A 142 -3.71 -16.83 -9.37
CA VAL A 142 -4.55 -17.97 -9.76
C VAL A 142 -5.42 -18.37 -8.59
N ALA A 143 -6.68 -18.65 -8.84
CA ALA A 143 -7.59 -19.21 -7.85
C ALA A 143 -8.53 -20.25 -8.44
N PHE A 144 -8.86 -21.24 -7.63
CA PHE A 144 -9.84 -22.26 -7.93
C PHE A 144 -10.91 -22.26 -6.84
N ASN A 145 -12.18 -22.27 -7.27
CA ASN A 145 -13.32 -22.49 -6.40
C ASN A 145 -13.97 -23.83 -6.73
N TRP A 146 -14.18 -24.64 -5.71
CA TRP A 146 -14.99 -25.85 -5.79
C TRP A 146 -16.31 -25.62 -5.05
N GLN A 147 -17.41 -25.54 -5.79
CA GLN A 147 -18.74 -25.46 -5.20
C GLN A 147 -19.16 -26.84 -4.65
N LEU A 148 -19.38 -26.94 -3.35
CA LEU A 148 -19.77 -28.20 -2.70
C LEU A 148 -21.29 -28.36 -2.69
N SER A 149 -22.00 -27.29 -2.34
CA SER A 149 -23.47 -27.19 -2.33
C SER A 149 -23.89 -25.77 -2.75
N ASN A 150 -25.18 -25.44 -2.71
CA ASN A 150 -25.66 -24.10 -3.08
C ASN A 150 -25.07 -22.97 -2.21
N ASP A 151 -24.74 -23.25 -0.94
CA ASP A 151 -24.28 -22.24 0.02
C ASP A 151 -22.88 -22.53 0.60
N SER A 152 -22.16 -23.52 0.04
CA SER A 152 -20.84 -23.91 0.53
C SER A 152 -19.87 -24.17 -0.60
N ALA A 153 -18.62 -23.73 -0.40
CA ALA A 153 -17.55 -23.89 -1.35
C ALA A 153 -16.19 -24.02 -0.65
N LEU A 154 -15.25 -24.67 -1.32
CA LEU A 154 -13.85 -24.72 -0.93
C LEU A 154 -13.04 -23.96 -1.98
N GLY A 155 -12.31 -22.93 -1.53
CA GLY A 155 -11.50 -22.07 -2.38
C GLY A 155 -10.01 -22.19 -2.09
N VAL A 156 -9.19 -22.14 -3.14
CA VAL A 156 -7.74 -21.96 -3.03
C VAL A 156 -7.33 -20.79 -3.92
N ALA A 157 -6.59 -19.83 -3.37
CA ALA A 157 -6.06 -18.69 -4.10
C ALA A 157 -4.55 -18.55 -3.84
N VAL A 158 -3.79 -18.31 -4.91
CA VAL A 158 -2.34 -18.08 -4.89
C VAL A 158 -2.04 -16.81 -5.67
N TYR A 159 -1.35 -15.85 -5.04
CA TYR A 159 -1.11 -14.54 -5.63
C TYR A 159 0.14 -13.88 -5.06
N GLY A 160 0.71 -12.95 -5.83
CA GLY A 160 1.84 -12.12 -5.38
C GLY A 160 1.38 -10.92 -4.55
N ASN A 161 1.95 -10.76 -3.33
CA ASN A 161 1.76 -9.59 -2.46
C ASN A 161 3.02 -8.72 -2.31
N GLY A 162 4.15 -9.14 -2.89
CA GLY A 162 5.47 -8.57 -2.60
C GLY A 162 6.14 -7.91 -3.80
N GLY A 163 7.32 -7.33 -3.54
CA GLY A 163 8.18 -6.71 -4.55
C GLY A 163 8.31 -5.19 -4.43
N MET A 164 7.45 -4.53 -3.65
CA MET A 164 7.36 -3.06 -3.62
C MET A 164 8.40 -2.35 -2.72
N ASN A 165 9.57 -2.95 -2.51
CA ASN A 165 10.63 -2.37 -1.69
C ASN A 165 11.30 -1.19 -2.41
N THR A 166 11.76 -0.19 -1.67
CA THR A 166 12.67 0.84 -2.19
C THR A 166 14.10 0.34 -1.99
N GLU A 167 14.89 0.35 -3.07
CA GLU A 167 16.26 -0.19 -3.16
C GLU A 167 17.15 0.69 -4.03
#